data_AF-A0A7W0S2M5-F1
#
_entry.id   AF-A0A7W0S2M5-F1
#
_cell.length_a   1.000
_cell.length_b   1.000
_cell.length_c   1.000
_cell.angle_alpha   90.00
_cell.angle_beta   90.00
_cell.angle_gamma   90.00
#
_symmetry.space_group_name_H-M   'P 1'
#
loop_
_entity.id
_entity.type
_entity.pdbx_description
1 polymer ?
#
loop_
_entity_poly.entity_id
_entity_poly.type
_entity_poly.pdbx_seq_one_letter_code
_entity_poly.pdbx_strand_id
1 'polypeptide(L)'
;MSTNEPGLDRHEWEGEMQALEDELADAPAEALSELGDLIERMLLERGYDLADPVVREGEEREVVAEYTAAREISDMVERGDEAAGPGDVAAAINGFR
;
A
#
# COMPACT_ATOMS: atom_id res chain seq x y z
N MET A 1 12.58 -2.12 -23.19
CA MET A 1 11.46 -2.97 -22.74
C MET A 1 12.07 -3.97 -21.79
N SER A 2 12.02 -3.70 -20.49
CA SER A 2 12.43 -4.69 -19.50
C SER A 2 11.27 -5.67 -19.33
N THR A 3 11.54 -6.92 -19.68
CA THR A 3 10.69 -8.08 -19.40
C THR A 3 10.71 -8.32 -17.90
N ASN A 4 9.60 -8.06 -17.20
CA ASN A 4 9.43 -8.53 -15.83
C ASN A 4 9.34 -10.05 -15.85
N GLU A 5 10.36 -10.69 -15.29
CA GLU A 5 10.34 -12.12 -15.05
C GLU A 5 9.57 -12.32 -13.73
N PRO A 6 8.34 -12.88 -13.74
CA PRO A 6 7.44 -12.88 -12.57
C PRO A 6 7.97 -13.56 -11.30
N GLY A 7 9.15 -14.20 -11.35
CA GLY A 7 9.86 -14.74 -10.20
C GLY A 7 10.97 -13.84 -9.63
N LEU A 8 11.46 -12.86 -10.41
CA LEU A 8 12.38 -11.82 -9.95
C LEU A 8 11.63 -10.80 -9.07
N ASP A 9 10.41 -10.44 -9.50
CA ASP A 9 9.52 -9.49 -8.81
C ASP A 9 9.20 -9.94 -7.38
N ARG A 10 8.93 -11.23 -7.15
CA ARG A 10 8.60 -11.71 -5.80
C ARG A 10 9.75 -11.54 -4.80
N HIS A 11 10.99 -11.85 -5.19
CA HIS A 11 12.14 -11.73 -4.30
C HIS A 11 12.49 -10.26 -4.03
N GLU A 12 12.28 -9.39 -5.02
CA GLU A 12 12.42 -7.94 -4.88
C GLU A 12 11.34 -7.38 -3.94
N TRP A 13 10.07 -7.72 -4.15
CA TRP A 13 8.96 -7.34 -3.28
C TRP A 13 9.12 -7.83 -1.84
N GLU A 14 9.60 -9.06 -1.62
CA GLU A 14 9.90 -9.55 -0.27
C GLU A 14 11.03 -8.75 0.39
N GLY A 15 12.05 -8.35 -0.37
CA GLY A 15 13.15 -7.52 0.14
C GLY A 15 12.71 -6.09 0.49
N GLU A 16 11.94 -5.45 -0.38
CA GLU A 16 11.41 -4.11 -0.13
C GLU A 16 10.42 -4.11 1.04
N MET A 17 9.53 -5.10 1.12
CA MET A 17 8.60 -5.25 2.24
C MET A 17 9.35 -5.41 3.56
N GLN A 18 10.39 -6.26 3.60
CA GLN A 18 11.17 -6.48 4.82
C GLN A 18 11.92 -5.22 5.27
N ALA A 19 12.45 -4.43 4.33
CA ALA A 19 13.08 -3.15 4.66
C ALA A 19 12.06 -2.15 5.26
N LEU A 20 10.85 -2.09 4.69
CA LEU A 20 9.78 -1.24 5.17
C LEU A 20 9.21 -1.68 6.53
N GLU A 21 9.19 -2.99 6.82
CA GLU A 21 8.77 -3.48 8.13
C GLU A 21 9.64 -2.97 9.28
N ASP A 22 10.96 -2.92 9.07
CA ASP A 22 11.91 -2.34 10.04
C ASP A 22 11.65 -0.83 10.20
N GLU A 23 11.42 -0.11 9.11
CA GLU A 23 11.16 1.33 9.14
C GLU A 23 9.80 1.69 9.76
N LEU A 24 8.76 0.89 9.52
CA LEU A 24 7.45 1.04 10.16
C LEU A 24 7.52 0.87 11.68
N ALA A 25 8.49 0.09 12.18
CA ALA A 25 8.69 -0.06 13.62
C ALA A 25 9.29 1.20 14.26
N ASP A 26 10.18 1.89 13.54
CA ASP A 26 10.89 3.07 14.03
C ASP A 26 10.13 4.37 13.75
N ALA A 27 9.57 4.52 12.55
CA ALA A 27 8.92 5.73 12.03
C ALA A 27 7.67 5.38 11.18
N PRO A 28 6.59 4.88 11.81
CA PRO A 28 5.41 4.39 11.10
C PRO A 28 4.70 5.43 10.25
N ALA A 29 4.74 6.71 10.64
CA ALA A 29 4.13 7.78 9.88
C ALA A 29 4.94 8.16 8.64
N GLU A 30 6.26 7.98 8.68
CA GLU A 30 7.18 8.31 7.59
C GLU A 30 7.18 7.17 6.55
N ALA A 31 7.22 5.91 7.00
CA ALA A 31 7.24 4.73 6.13
C ALA A 31 5.87 4.37 5.51
N LEU A 32 4.77 5.00 5.93
CA LEU A 32 3.42 4.65 5.49
C LEU A 32 3.16 4.97 4.01
N SER A 33 3.75 6.05 3.49
CA SER A 33 3.62 6.42 2.08
C SER A 33 4.35 5.43 1.20
N GLU A 34 5.57 5.04 1.59
CA GLU A 34 6.39 4.06 0.89
C GLU A 34 5.75 2.66 0.88
N LEU A 35 5.14 2.24 1.99
CA LEU A 35 4.34 1.00 2.02
C LEU A 35 3.17 1.08 1.03
N GLY A 36 2.45 2.20 0.98
CA GLY A 36 1.37 2.40 0.03
C GLY A 36 1.82 2.31 -1.43
N ASP A 37 2.98 2.89 -1.76
CA ASP A 37 3.57 2.86 -3.10
C ASP A 37 4.01 1.43 -3.50
N LEU A 38 4.54 0.65 -2.55
CA LEU A 38 4.88 -0.75 -2.79
C LEU A 38 3.62 -1.58 -3.08
N ILE A 39 2.59 -1.47 -2.24
CA ILE A 39 1.34 -2.21 -2.45
C ILE A 39 0.66 -1.79 -3.76
N GLU A 40 0.69 -0.51 -4.11
CA GLU A 40 0.18 -0.02 -5.40
C GLU A 40 0.82 -0.76 -6.58
N ARG A 41 2.16 -0.80 -6.61
CA ARG A 41 2.92 -1.49 -7.66
C ARG A 41 2.56 -2.97 -7.74
N MET A 42 2.47 -3.65 -6.59
CA MET A 42 2.10 -5.07 -6.52
C MET A 42 0.67 -5.34 -7.03
N LEU A 43 -0.28 -4.46 -6.70
CA LEU A 43 -1.66 -4.56 -7.16
C LEU A 43 -1.76 -4.32 -8.67
N LEU A 44 -1.12 -3.26 -9.19
CA LEU A 44 -1.09 -2.97 -10.61
C LEU A 44 -0.46 -4.11 -11.42
N GLU A 45 0.63 -4.69 -10.93
CA GLU A 45 1.28 -5.82 -11.58
C GLU A 45 0.41 -7.08 -11.60
N ARG A 46 -0.40 -7.30 -10.55
CA ARG A 46 -1.40 -8.38 -10.49
C ARG A 46 -2.63 -8.13 -11.36
N GLY A 47 -2.75 -6.96 -12.00
CA GLY A 47 -3.86 -6.60 -12.88
C GLY A 47 -5.03 -5.91 -12.18
N TYR A 48 -4.82 -5.42 -10.96
CA TYR A 48 -5.78 -4.52 -10.32
C TYR A 48 -5.75 -3.15 -11.02
N ASP A 49 -6.89 -2.49 -11.02
CA ASP A 49 -7.22 -1.20 -11.63
C ASP A 49 -7.76 -0.36 -10.48
N LEU A 50 -6.86 0.42 -9.92
CA LEU A 50 -7.10 1.21 -8.72
C LEU A 50 -7.89 2.50 -9.04
N ALA A 51 -8.06 2.83 -10.33
CA ALA A 51 -8.77 4.01 -10.78
C ALA A 51 -10.29 3.78 -10.89
N ASP A 52 -10.74 2.54 -11.08
CA ASP A 52 -12.17 2.19 -11.13
C ASP A 52 -12.52 0.95 -10.27
N PRO A 53 -12.64 1.13 -8.94
CA PRO A 53 -13.09 0.06 -8.04
C PRO A 53 -14.54 -0.40 -8.29
N VAL A 54 -15.37 0.41 -8.96
CA VAL A 54 -16.79 0.11 -9.18
C VAL A 54 -16.97 -0.98 -10.23
N VAL A 55 -16.03 -1.09 -11.18
CA VAL A 55 -16.04 -2.10 -12.25
C VAL A 55 -15.69 -3.50 -11.74
N ARG A 56 -15.04 -3.63 -10.57
CA ARG A 56 -14.67 -4.92 -9.98
C ARG A 56 -15.82 -5.56 -9.21
N GLU A 57 -15.89 -6.89 -9.19
CA GLU A 57 -16.87 -7.67 -8.43
C GLU A 57 -16.18 -8.55 -7.38
N GLY A 58 -16.88 -8.82 -6.27
CA GLY A 58 -16.41 -9.73 -5.23
C GLY A 58 -15.16 -9.23 -4.49
N GLU A 59 -14.25 -10.15 -4.20
CA GLU A 59 -13.04 -9.96 -3.38
C GLU A 59 -12.12 -8.86 -3.95
N GLU A 60 -12.01 -8.75 -5.27
CA GLU A 60 -11.14 -7.74 -5.86
C GLU A 60 -11.62 -6.31 -5.58
N ARG A 61 -12.93 -6.08 -5.45
CA ARG A 61 -13.49 -4.77 -5.09
C ARG A 61 -13.12 -4.42 -3.65
N GLU A 62 -13.19 -5.40 -2.75
CA GLU A 62 -12.86 -5.23 -1.34
C GLU A 62 -11.38 -4.85 -1.19
N VAL A 63 -10.49 -5.57 -1.87
CA VAL A 63 -9.05 -5.28 -1.89
C VAL A 63 -8.76 -3.86 -2.38
N VAL A 64 -9.37 -3.42 -3.48
CA VAL A 64 -9.14 -2.04 -3.98
C VAL A 64 -9.72 -1.01 -3.01
N ALA A 65 -10.88 -1.25 -2.42
CA ALA A 65 -11.49 -0.33 -1.47
C ALA A 65 -10.65 -0.17 -0.19
N GLU A 66 -10.10 -1.26 0.34
CA GLU A 66 -9.21 -1.24 1.50
C GLU A 66 -7.91 -0.51 1.19
N TYR A 67 -7.29 -0.80 0.04
CA TYR A 67 -6.10 -0.08 -0.42
C TYR A 67 -6.35 1.42 -0.57
N THR A 68 -7.46 1.83 -1.22
CA THR A 68 -7.78 3.25 -1.40
C THR A 68 -8.00 3.95 -0.05
N ALA A 69 -8.71 3.33 0.89
CA ALA A 69 -8.92 3.89 2.21
C ALA A 69 -7.61 4.05 2.99
N ALA A 70 -6.73 3.05 2.94
CA ALA A 70 -5.40 3.12 3.54
C ALA A 70 -4.53 4.21 2.88
N ARG A 71 -4.62 4.38 1.55
CA ARG A 71 -3.90 5.42 0.82
C ARG A 71 -4.36 6.83 1.19
N GLU A 72 -5.67 7.05 1.33
CA GLU A 72 -6.21 8.34 1.77
C GLU A 72 -5.66 8.77 3.15
N ILE A 73 -5.54 7.81 4.08
CA ILE A 73 -4.94 8.06 5.39
C ILE A 73 -3.44 8.32 5.26
N SER A 74 -2.74 7.53 4.46
CA SER A 74 -1.30 7.71 4.20
C SER A 74 -1.00 9.12 3.67
N ASP A 75 -1.75 9.58 2.67
CA ASP A 75 -1.60 10.93 2.12
C ASP A 75 -1.93 12.02 3.16
N MET A 76 -2.87 11.75 4.07
CA MET A 76 -3.24 12.67 5.15
C MET A 76 -2.11 12.83 6.17
N VAL A 77 -1.48 11.72 6.54
CA VAL A 77 -0.32 11.67 7.44
C VAL A 77 0.88 12.38 6.81
N GLU A 78 1.19 12.10 5.54
CA GLU A 78 2.31 12.73 4.81
C GLU A 78 2.14 14.26 4.73
N ARG A 79 0.91 14.73 4.53
CA ARG A 79 0.59 16.15 4.52
C ARG A 79 0.65 16.82 5.90
N GLY A 80 0.86 16.05 6.97
CA GLY A 80 0.89 16.55 8.35
C GLY A 80 -0.47 17.04 8.84
N ASP A 81 -1.56 16.45 8.34
CA ASP A 81 -2.91 16.81 8.77
C ASP A 81 -3.14 16.36 10.22
N GLU A 82 -3.50 17.31 11.10
CA GLU A 82 -3.73 17.07 12.53
C GLU A 82 -4.90 16.11 12.79
N ALA A 83 -5.76 15.87 11.80
CA ALA A 83 -6.85 14.91 11.88
C ALA A 83 -6.37 13.45 11.84
N ALA A 84 -5.21 13.15 11.25
CA ALA A 84 -4.64 11.81 11.23
C ALA A 84 -3.83 11.55 12.51
N GLY A 85 -4.41 10.74 13.39
CA GLY A 85 -3.76 10.32 14.63
C GLY A 85 -3.03 8.98 14.50
N PRO A 86 -2.33 8.54 15.56
CA PRO A 86 -1.67 7.23 15.60
C PRO A 86 -2.62 6.04 15.37
N GLY A 87 -3.91 6.20 15.68
CA GLY A 87 -4.93 5.19 15.41
C GLY A 87 -5.21 5.04 13.90
N ASP A 88 -5.21 6.14 13.16
CA ASP A 88 -5.41 6.14 11.71
C ASP A 88 -4.20 5.52 11.01
N VAL A 89 -2.98 5.86 11.45
CA VAL A 89 -1.74 5.22 10.97
C VAL A 89 -1.81 3.70 11.13
N ALA A 90 -2.22 3.22 12.32
CA ALA A 90 -2.38 1.79 12.54
C ALA A 90 -3.47 1.18 11.65
N ALA A 91 -4.59 1.88 11.41
CA ALA A 91 -5.63 1.41 10.51
C ALA A 91 -5.13 1.30 9.06
N ALA A 92 -4.36 2.28 8.57
CA ALA A 92 -3.77 2.26 7.24
C ALA A 92 -2.78 1.11 7.05
N ILE A 93 -1.91 0.85 8.03
CA ILE A 93 -0.98 -0.29 8.00
C ILE A 93 -1.76 -1.62 7.89
N ASN A 94 -2.89 -1.75 8.59
CA ASN A 94 -3.72 -2.95 8.49
C ASN A 94 -4.43 -3.06 7.13
N GLY A 95 -4.84 -1.95 6.52
CA GLY A 95 -5.45 -1.96 5.19
C GLY A 95 -4.48 -2.26 4.03
N PHE A 96 -3.17 -2.22 4.29
CA PHE A 96 -2.13 -2.62 3.35
C PHE A 96 -1.71 -4.10 3.46
N ARG A 97 -2.29 -4.88 4.38
CA ARG A 97 -1.96 -6.29 4.64
C ARG A 97 -3.05 -7.24 4.17
#